data_AF-A0A3E0MY96-F1
#
_entry.id   AF-A0A3E0MY96-F1
#
_cell.length_a   1.000
_cell.length_b   1.000
_cell.length_c   1.000
_cell.angle_alpha   90.00
_cell.angle_beta   90.00
_cell.angle_gamma   90.00
#
_symmetry.space_group_name_H-M   'P 1'
#
loop_
_entity.id
_entity.type
_entity.pdbx_description
1 polymer ?
#
loop_
_entity_poly.entity_id
_entity_poly.type
_entity_poly.pdbx_seq_one_letter_code
_entity_poly.pdbx_strand_id
1 'polypeptide(L)'
;LSKMICDPPRWGLYPAQNLDGDIFSDISAALGGSLATASSVIISKDGTKLFEAPHGTAHDLYLRYLETDGKEANFNSSALIFAVASALEELAIREDNEALNDYAARLKAALIETVAQGTITGDLKGKTTTPENERIVDMHGFLDAIAENLKSD
;
A
#
# COMPACT_ATOMS: atom_id res chain seq x y z
N LEU A 1 -4.20 22.81 5.46
CA LEU A 1 -5.43 22.03 5.20
C LEU A 1 -6.31 22.59 4.09
N SER A 2 -6.90 23.80 4.18
CA SER A 2 -7.84 24.31 3.16
C SER A 2 -7.31 24.28 1.72
N LYS A 3 -6.06 24.72 1.47
CA LYS A 3 -5.44 24.60 0.13
C LYS A 3 -5.20 23.15 -0.30
N MET A 4 -4.80 22.29 0.63
CA MET A 4 -4.58 20.86 0.36
C MET A 4 -5.86 20.14 -0.08
N ILE A 5 -7.02 20.59 0.40
CA ILE A 5 -8.33 20.02 0.05
C ILE A 5 -8.91 20.68 -1.20
N CYS A 6 -8.88 22.02 -1.27
CA CYS A 6 -9.59 22.77 -2.30
C CYS A 6 -8.79 22.95 -3.60
N ASP A 7 -7.46 22.87 -3.54
CA ASP A 7 -6.56 23.04 -4.68
C ASP A 7 -5.28 22.21 -4.45
N PRO A 8 -5.38 20.86 -4.36
CA PRO A 8 -4.22 20.02 -4.21
C PRO A 8 -3.32 20.14 -5.45
N PRO A 9 -2.07 20.62 -5.31
CA PRO A 9 -1.11 20.54 -6.39
C PRO A 9 -0.88 19.05 -6.71
N ARG A 10 -0.87 18.70 -8.00
CA ARG A 10 -0.65 17.32 -8.47
C ARG A 10 0.68 16.72 -7.96
N TRP A 11 1.67 17.57 -7.66
CA TRP A 11 2.99 17.18 -7.15
C TRP A 11 3.45 18.17 -6.06
N GLY A 12 2.73 18.24 -4.94
CA GLY A 12 3.11 19.07 -3.79
C GLY A 12 3.77 18.27 -2.67
N LEU A 13 4.82 18.83 -2.08
CA LEU A 13 5.34 18.40 -0.79
C LEU A 13 4.76 19.30 0.30
N TYR A 14 4.18 18.70 1.34
CA TYR A 14 3.65 19.41 2.50
C TYR A 14 4.50 19.11 3.74
N PRO A 15 5.48 19.96 4.07
CA PRO A 15 6.21 19.84 5.32
C PRO A 15 5.25 20.03 6.50
N ALA A 16 5.30 19.12 7.45
CA ALA A 16 4.47 19.15 8.65
C ALA A 16 5.31 18.80 9.88
N GLN A 17 4.91 19.29 11.06
CA GLN A 17 5.45 18.79 12.32
C GLN A 17 4.91 17.38 12.58
N ASN A 18 5.50 16.64 13.51
CA ASN A 18 5.19 15.23 13.74
C ASN A 18 3.66 14.94 13.85
N LEU A 19 2.99 15.59 14.80
CA LEU A 19 1.54 15.42 15.00
C LEU A 19 0.71 15.82 13.78
N ASP A 20 1.04 16.95 13.16
CA ASP A 20 0.33 17.44 11.99
C ASP A 20 0.53 16.49 10.78
N GLY A 21 1.74 15.96 10.64
CA GLY A 21 2.11 15.04 9.56
C GLY A 21 1.38 13.71 9.68
N ASP A 22 1.26 13.18 10.90
CA ASP A 22 0.47 11.99 11.21
C ASP A 22 -0.98 12.17 10.71
N ILE A 23 -1.66 13.23 11.19
CA ILE A 23 -3.04 13.55 10.81
C ILE A 23 -3.19 13.81 9.30
N PHE A 24 -2.30 14.60 8.70
CA PHE A 24 -2.41 14.97 7.29
C PHE A 24 -2.08 13.81 6.36
N SER A 25 -1.20 12.89 6.77
CA SER A 25 -0.87 11.70 5.99
C SER A 25 -2.07 10.76 5.87
N ASP A 26 -2.80 10.52 6.97
CA ASP A 26 -4.03 9.73 6.98
C ASP A 26 -5.12 10.35 6.10
N ILE A 27 -5.35 11.67 6.24
CA ILE A 27 -6.32 12.38 5.40
C ILE A 27 -5.93 12.27 3.92
N SER A 28 -4.65 12.42 3.60
CA SER A 28 -4.16 12.35 2.21
C SER A 28 -4.31 10.94 1.63
N ALA A 29 -4.00 9.90 2.41
CA ALA A 29 -4.17 8.52 1.99
C ALA A 29 -5.65 8.16 1.78
N ALA A 30 -6.53 8.59 2.69
CA ALA A 30 -7.98 8.41 2.56
C ALA A 30 -8.54 9.10 1.31
N LEU A 31 -8.10 10.32 1.01
CA LEU A 31 -8.49 11.05 -0.22
C LEU A 31 -7.99 10.36 -1.50
N GLY A 32 -6.86 9.66 -1.43
CA GLY A 32 -6.33 8.83 -2.52
C GLY A 32 -7.10 7.54 -2.77
N GLY A 33 -8.04 7.16 -1.89
CA GLY A 33 -8.90 5.98 -2.03
C GLY A 33 -8.90 5.12 -0.77
N SER A 34 -7.74 4.73 -0.26
CA SER A 34 -7.61 3.92 0.95
C SER A 34 -6.31 4.23 1.70
N LEU A 35 -6.33 4.09 3.03
CA LEU A 35 -5.10 4.17 3.83
C LEU A 35 -4.09 3.07 3.44
N ALA A 36 -4.59 1.91 2.99
CA ALA A 36 -3.76 0.78 2.61
C ALA A 36 -3.03 0.96 1.28
N THR A 37 -3.30 2.03 0.52
CA THR A 37 -2.63 2.32 -0.76
C THR A 37 -1.49 3.35 -0.64
N ALA A 38 -1.21 3.85 0.56
CA ALA A 38 -0.13 4.79 0.80
C ALA A 38 1.17 4.09 1.21
N SER A 39 2.30 4.62 0.75
CA SER A 39 3.65 4.19 1.15
C SER A 39 4.22 5.13 2.22
N SER A 40 4.92 4.60 3.23
CA SER A 40 5.66 5.40 4.22
C SER A 40 7.15 5.05 4.22
N VAL A 41 7.98 6.08 4.36
CA VAL A 41 9.43 5.94 4.56
C VAL A 41 9.94 6.99 5.54
N ILE A 42 10.71 6.54 6.53
CA ILE A 42 11.45 7.41 7.46
C ILE A 42 12.91 7.41 7.02
N ILE A 43 13.46 8.60 6.75
CA ILE A 43 14.83 8.79 6.31
C ILE A 43 15.59 9.58 7.39
N SER A 44 16.60 8.94 7.97
CA SER A 44 17.52 9.56 8.92
C SER A 44 18.56 10.43 8.19
N LYS A 45 19.16 11.37 8.91
CA LYS A 45 20.23 12.26 8.39
C LYS A 45 21.46 11.49 7.90
N ASP A 46 21.72 10.31 8.47
CA ASP A 46 22.83 9.43 8.08
C ASP A 46 22.50 8.54 6.87
N GLY A 47 21.30 8.66 6.30
CA GLY A 47 20.85 7.85 5.17
C GLY A 47 20.24 6.50 5.55
N THR A 48 20.08 6.19 6.85
CA THR A 48 19.29 5.03 7.28
C THR A 48 17.83 5.23 6.88
N LYS A 49 17.22 4.22 6.26
CA LYS A 49 15.83 4.25 5.81
C LYS A 49 15.03 3.14 6.50
N LEU A 50 13.83 3.48 6.98
CA LEU A 50 12.83 2.55 7.48
C LEU A 50 11.60 2.64 6.57
N PHE A 51 11.16 1.50 6.03
CA PHE A 51 9.96 1.41 5.20
C PHE A 51 8.86 0.73 6.01
N GLU A 52 7.66 1.31 5.98
CA GLU A 52 6.53 0.84 6.78
C GLU A 52 5.19 1.06 6.06
N ALA A 53 4.15 0.39 6.54
CA ALA A 53 2.79 0.76 6.21
C ALA A 53 2.36 1.95 7.10
N PRO A 54 1.71 2.99 6.56
CA PRO A 54 1.29 4.15 7.36
C PRO A 54 0.10 3.84 8.27
N HIS A 55 -0.65 2.77 8.00
CA HIS A 55 -1.80 2.38 8.82
C HIS A 55 -1.37 1.62 10.09
N GLY A 56 -2.23 1.65 11.10
CA GLY A 56 -2.06 0.86 12.32
C GLY A 56 -2.26 -0.66 12.13
N THR A 57 -2.41 -1.39 13.24
CA THR A 57 -2.49 -2.86 13.27
C THR A 57 -3.84 -3.44 12.82
N ALA A 58 -4.79 -2.61 12.39
CA ALA A 58 -6.14 -3.00 12.00
C ALA A 58 -6.85 -3.88 13.05
N HIS A 59 -6.85 -3.43 14.31
CA HIS A 59 -7.32 -4.21 15.47
C HIS A 59 -8.75 -4.76 15.31
N ASP A 60 -9.68 -3.96 14.77
CA ASP A 60 -11.06 -4.40 14.58
C ASP A 60 -11.19 -5.56 13.59
N LEU A 61 -10.39 -5.53 12.51
CA LEU A 61 -10.31 -6.64 11.55
C LEU A 61 -9.67 -7.87 12.19
N TYR A 62 -8.67 -7.68 13.06
CA TYR A 62 -8.05 -8.77 13.81
C TYR A 62 -9.02 -9.44 14.79
N LEU A 63 -9.83 -8.66 15.52
CA LEU A 63 -10.88 -9.22 16.37
C LEU A 63 -11.87 -10.02 15.55
N ARG A 64 -12.30 -9.50 14.39
CA ARG A 64 -13.23 -10.21 13.51
C ARG A 64 -12.65 -11.50 12.95
N TYR A 65 -11.37 -11.49 12.58
CA TYR A 65 -10.65 -12.69 12.17
C TYR A 65 -10.65 -13.75 13.27
N LEU A 66 -10.39 -13.36 14.53
CA LEU A 66 -10.44 -14.29 15.67
C LEU A 66 -11.85 -14.82 15.95
N GLU A 67 -12.87 -13.96 15.93
CA GLU A 67 -14.28 -14.35 16.16
C GLU A 67 -14.80 -15.36 15.13
N THR A 68 -14.25 -15.33 13.93
CA THR A 68 -14.68 -16.16 12.81
C THR A 68 -13.80 -17.40 12.63
N ASP A 69 -12.91 -17.68 13.58
CA ASP A 69 -11.91 -18.75 13.51
C ASP A 69 -11.09 -18.68 12.21
N GLY A 70 -10.73 -17.45 11.80
CA GLY A 70 -9.96 -17.17 10.60
C GLY A 70 -10.72 -17.18 9.29
N LYS A 71 -12.04 -17.40 9.29
CA LYS A 71 -12.84 -17.42 8.05
C LYS A 71 -12.97 -16.04 7.39
N GLU A 72 -12.93 -14.96 8.17
CA GLU A 72 -12.96 -13.59 7.64
C GLU A 72 -11.57 -12.96 7.71
N ALA A 73 -10.78 -13.13 6.66
CA ALA A 73 -9.44 -12.56 6.51
C ALA A 73 -9.44 -11.29 5.64
N ASN A 74 -10.20 -10.27 6.03
CA ASN A 74 -10.47 -9.08 5.20
C ASN A 74 -9.39 -7.99 5.31
N PHE A 75 -8.10 -8.35 5.29
CA PHE A 75 -6.99 -7.40 5.40
C PHE A 75 -6.47 -6.99 4.02
N ASN A 76 -6.17 -5.70 3.84
CA ASN A 76 -5.48 -5.20 2.66
C ASN A 76 -3.97 -5.18 2.90
N SER A 77 -3.21 -5.98 2.15
CA SER A 77 -1.76 -6.14 2.29
C SER A 77 -0.93 -5.16 1.45
N SER A 78 -1.58 -4.27 0.68
CA SER A 78 -0.93 -3.41 -0.32
C SER A 78 0.23 -2.58 0.26
N ALA A 79 0.00 -1.80 1.33
CA ALA A 79 1.03 -0.94 1.92
C ALA A 79 2.22 -1.72 2.46
N LEU A 80 1.99 -2.89 3.09
CA LEU A 80 3.06 -3.74 3.61
C LEU A 80 3.89 -4.37 2.48
N ILE A 81 3.24 -4.83 1.40
CA ILE A 81 3.95 -5.33 0.21
C ILE A 81 4.80 -4.22 -0.41
N PHE A 82 4.24 -3.01 -0.53
CA PHE A 82 4.97 -1.86 -1.08
C PHE A 82 6.16 -1.45 -0.21
N ALA A 83 6.00 -1.51 1.13
CA ALA A 83 7.08 -1.26 2.08
C ALA A 83 8.22 -2.28 1.92
N VAL A 84 7.89 -3.58 1.85
CA VAL A 84 8.88 -4.65 1.61
C VAL A 84 9.56 -4.46 0.25
N ALA A 85 8.80 -4.25 -0.83
CA ALA A 85 9.36 -4.05 -2.16
C ALA A 85 10.30 -2.83 -2.21
N SER A 86 9.95 -1.74 -1.54
CA SER A 86 10.81 -0.54 -1.48
C SER A 86 12.07 -0.76 -0.64
N ALA A 87 11.99 -1.55 0.43
CA ALA A 87 13.17 -1.96 1.19
C ALA A 87 14.11 -2.86 0.38
N LEU A 88 13.56 -3.80 -0.42
CA LEU A 88 14.35 -4.64 -1.32
C LEU A 88 15.02 -3.83 -2.43
N GLU A 89 14.32 -2.85 -3.02
CA GLU A 89 14.88 -1.92 -4.00
C GLU A 89 16.04 -1.11 -3.41
N GLU A 90 15.88 -0.55 -2.21
CA GLU A 90 16.95 0.18 -1.53
C GLU A 90 18.17 -0.72 -1.25
N LEU A 91 17.93 -1.96 -0.81
CA LEU A 91 18.99 -2.94 -0.59
C LEU A 91 19.71 -3.27 -1.90
N ALA A 92 18.95 -3.48 -2.98
CA ALA A 92 19.47 -3.78 -4.30
C ALA A 92 20.39 -2.67 -4.82
N ILE A 93 20.00 -1.41 -4.66
CA ILE A 93 20.82 -0.25 -5.05
C ILE A 93 22.11 -0.18 -4.22
N ARG A 94 22.03 -0.44 -2.90
CA ARG A 94 23.20 -0.41 -2.01
C ARG A 94 24.22 -1.50 -2.31
N GLU A 95 23.75 -2.65 -2.78
CA GLU A 95 24.56 -3.84 -3.05
C GLU A 95 24.88 -4.04 -4.54
N ASP A 96 24.47 -3.12 -5.42
CA ASP A 96 24.60 -3.23 -6.88
C ASP A 96 24.01 -4.56 -7.42
N ASN A 97 22.84 -4.94 -6.90
CA ASN A 97 22.17 -6.21 -7.17
C ASN A 97 20.99 -6.01 -8.13
N GLU A 98 21.27 -6.07 -9.44
CA GLU A 98 20.28 -5.86 -10.51
C GLU A 98 19.10 -6.85 -10.43
N ALA A 99 19.35 -8.12 -10.10
CA ALA A 99 18.31 -9.14 -10.00
C ALA A 99 17.31 -8.84 -8.87
N LEU A 100 17.80 -8.33 -7.73
CA LEU A 100 16.93 -7.91 -6.64
C LEU A 100 16.15 -6.65 -6.98
N ASN A 101 16.78 -5.73 -7.72
CA ASN A 101 16.13 -4.50 -8.18
C ASN A 101 14.97 -4.81 -9.13
N ASP A 102 15.19 -5.71 -10.09
CA ASP A 102 14.15 -6.22 -11.00
C ASP A 102 13.00 -6.87 -10.23
N TYR A 103 13.31 -7.78 -9.30
CA TYR A 103 12.29 -8.42 -8.47
C TYR A 103 11.45 -7.41 -7.68
N ALA A 104 12.10 -6.41 -7.06
CA ALA A 104 11.42 -5.37 -6.31
C ALA A 104 10.47 -4.53 -7.19
N ALA A 105 10.91 -4.16 -8.39
CA ALA A 105 10.09 -3.43 -9.36
C ALA A 105 8.90 -4.27 -9.83
N ARG A 106 9.13 -5.55 -10.16
CA ARG A 106 8.07 -6.49 -10.56
C ARG A 106 7.06 -6.74 -9.45
N LEU A 107 7.48 -6.82 -8.19
CA LEU A 107 6.57 -6.97 -7.06
C LEU A 107 5.62 -5.77 -6.92
N LYS A 108 6.12 -4.54 -7.09
CA LYS A 108 5.28 -3.34 -7.12
C LYS A 108 4.33 -3.35 -8.32
N ALA A 109 4.84 -3.70 -9.50
CA ALA A 109 4.05 -3.77 -10.72
C ALA A 109 2.93 -4.81 -10.61
N ALA A 110 3.21 -6.00 -10.07
CA ALA A 110 2.23 -7.07 -9.87
C ALA A 110 1.09 -6.65 -8.94
N LEU A 111 1.39 -5.92 -7.86
CA LEU A 111 0.36 -5.34 -6.99
C LEU A 111 -0.52 -4.34 -7.74
N ILE A 112 0.10 -3.39 -8.46
CA ILE A 112 -0.62 -2.35 -9.23
C ILE A 112 -1.51 -3.00 -10.30
N GLU A 113 -0.97 -3.98 -11.03
CA GLU A 113 -1.68 -4.71 -12.07
C GLU A 113 -2.86 -5.50 -11.50
N THR A 114 -2.70 -6.15 -10.34
CA THR A 114 -3.80 -6.87 -9.67
C THR A 114 -4.99 -5.96 -9.40
N VAL A 115 -4.73 -4.75 -8.89
CA VAL A 115 -5.76 -3.74 -8.65
C VAL A 115 -6.32 -3.18 -9.97
N ALA A 116 -5.47 -2.96 -10.98
CA ALA A 116 -5.88 -2.47 -12.30
C ALA A 116 -6.80 -3.47 -13.04
N GLN A 117 -6.60 -4.77 -12.83
CA GLN A 117 -7.47 -5.84 -13.31
C GLN A 117 -8.80 -5.95 -12.55
N GLY A 118 -9.00 -5.11 -11.51
CA GLY A 118 -10.21 -5.08 -10.70
C GLY A 118 -10.22 -6.09 -9.55
N THR A 119 -9.15 -6.86 -9.32
CA THR A 119 -9.05 -7.73 -8.14
C THR A 119 -8.63 -6.90 -6.93
N ILE A 120 -9.54 -6.73 -5.98
CA ILE A 120 -9.38 -5.77 -4.88
C ILE A 120 -9.83 -6.36 -3.54
N THR A 121 -9.39 -5.74 -2.44
CA THR A 121 -9.93 -6.00 -1.09
C THR A 121 -11.13 -5.09 -0.79
N GLY A 122 -11.89 -5.45 0.24
CA GLY A 122 -13.18 -4.81 0.55
C GLY A 122 -13.12 -3.29 0.83
N ASP A 123 -11.99 -2.79 1.30
CA ASP A 123 -11.77 -1.35 1.55
C ASP A 123 -11.68 -0.50 0.27
N LEU A 124 -11.40 -1.12 -0.88
CA LEU A 124 -11.34 -0.46 -2.19
C LEU A 124 -12.66 -0.53 -2.97
N LYS A 125 -13.67 -1.23 -2.45
CA LYS A 125 -14.96 -1.42 -3.12
C LYS A 125 -15.59 -0.08 -3.51
N GLY A 126 -15.92 0.07 -4.79
CA GLY A 126 -16.56 1.25 -5.37
C GLY A 126 -15.61 2.42 -5.59
N LYS A 127 -14.31 2.23 -5.40
CA LYS A 127 -13.29 3.28 -5.50
C LYS A 127 -12.40 3.14 -6.74
N THR A 128 -12.56 2.07 -7.52
CA THR A 128 -11.87 1.93 -8.81
C THR A 128 -12.55 2.76 -9.90
N THR A 129 -11.91 2.87 -11.07
CA THR A 129 -12.46 3.60 -12.23
C THR A 129 -13.58 2.85 -12.96
N THR A 130 -13.67 1.53 -12.79
CA THR A 130 -14.74 0.68 -13.33
C THR A 130 -15.31 -0.23 -12.23
N PRO A 131 -16.08 0.31 -11.27
CA PRO A 131 -16.60 -0.44 -10.13
C PRO A 131 -17.39 -1.70 -10.48
N GLU A 132 -18.04 -1.72 -11.64
CA GLU A 132 -18.80 -2.86 -12.14
C GLU A 132 -17.95 -4.11 -12.44
N ASN A 133 -16.63 -3.93 -12.61
CA ASN A 133 -15.67 -5.00 -12.88
C ASN A 133 -14.88 -5.44 -11.64
N GLU A 134 -15.17 -4.87 -10.46
CA GLU A 134 -14.46 -5.20 -9.22
C GLU A 134 -14.74 -6.64 -8.78
N ARG A 135 -13.67 -7.42 -8.62
CA ARG A 135 -13.67 -8.72 -7.98
C ARG A 135 -13.12 -8.57 -6.57
N ILE A 136 -14.03 -8.54 -5.59
CA ILE A 136 -13.65 -8.43 -4.18
C ILE A 136 -13.17 -9.80 -3.68
N VAL A 137 -11.97 -9.82 -3.13
CA VAL A 137 -11.33 -11.00 -2.53
C VAL A 137 -10.92 -10.71 -1.08
N ASP A 138 -10.69 -11.77 -0.31
CA ASP A 138 -10.06 -11.68 1.00
C ASP A 138 -8.52 -11.52 0.86
N MET A 139 -7.82 -11.40 1.98
CA MET A 139 -6.36 -11.26 2.01
C MET A 139 -5.65 -12.39 1.25
N HIS A 140 -6.12 -13.62 1.36
CA HIS A 140 -5.49 -14.77 0.71
C HIS A 140 -5.66 -14.70 -0.81
N GLY A 141 -6.89 -14.51 -1.29
CA GLY A 141 -7.15 -14.35 -2.72
C GLY A 141 -6.44 -13.14 -3.32
N PHE A 142 -6.26 -12.07 -2.55
CA PHE A 142 -5.50 -10.90 -3.00
C PHE A 142 -4.00 -11.22 -3.13
N LEU A 143 -3.41 -11.88 -2.14
CA LEU A 143 -2.00 -12.32 -2.19
C LEU A 143 -1.75 -13.31 -3.32
N ASP A 144 -2.67 -14.25 -3.55
CA ASP A 144 -2.58 -15.22 -4.64
C ASP A 144 -2.60 -14.52 -6.01
N ALA A 145 -3.51 -13.57 -6.22
CA ALA A 145 -3.59 -12.80 -7.47
C ALA A 145 -2.32 -11.98 -7.74
N ILE A 146 -1.73 -11.36 -6.70
CA ILE A 146 -0.45 -10.67 -6.81
C ILE A 146 0.67 -11.64 -7.18
N ALA A 147 0.69 -12.82 -6.56
CA ALA A 147 1.69 -13.84 -6.86
C ALA A 147 1.57 -14.40 -8.29
N GLU A 148 0.36 -14.49 -8.83
CA GLU A 148 0.10 -14.86 -10.23
C GLU A 148 0.64 -13.79 -11.20
N ASN A 149 0.35 -12.52 -10.93
CA ASN A 149 0.86 -11.40 -11.74
C ASN A 149 2.40 -11.27 -11.64
N LEU A 150 3.00 -11.59 -10.49
CA LEU A 150 4.46 -11.57 -10.32
C LEU A 150 5.19 -12.63 -11.16
N LYS A 151 4.57 -13.81 -11.33
CA LYS A 151 5.12 -14.92 -12.11
C LYS A 151 4.95 -14.74 -13.62
N SER A 152 4.02 -13.91 -14.03
CA SER A 152 3.78 -13.61 -15.45
C SER A 152 4.93 -12.74 -15.95
N ASP A 153 5.63 -13.21 -16.98
CA ASP A 153 6.82 -12.54 -17.58
C ASP A 153 6.45 -11.27 -18.36
#